data_AF-A0A8T3SXP5-F1
#
_entry.id   AF-A0A8T3SXP5-F1
#
_cell.length_a   1.000
_cell.length_b   1.000
_cell.length_c   1.000
_cell.angle_alpha   90.00
_cell.angle_beta   90.00
_cell.angle_gamma   90.00
#
_symmetry.space_group_name_H-M   'P 1'
#
loop_
_entity.id
_entity.type
_entity.pdbx_description
1 polymer ?
#
loop_
_entity_poly.entity_id
_entity_poly.type
_entity_poly.pdbx_seq_one_letter_code
_entity_poly.pdbx_strand_id
1 'polypeptide(L)'
;MRATDSDSNANELTFSLDPNASMVTGPIQTDKGTVEILDVTTGEFIYTPNTLGPRGLDTFQFRVDDPESFALGVETVIINPAIMPLGDSITLGTFAGEIPPLETRVGYRRKLFDGLTNNGFMVDFVGGESNGEAAIPPVGDPQHEGHGGFTALQIAQNVRFWLMLNPADIVLLHAGTNTINSDNFDAVTRAGHVEQILDEIDQWELDTSTPVSVYVAKIIDRSNP
;
A
#
# COMPACT_ATOMS: atom_id res chain seq x y z
N MET A 1 -8.68 -10.30 -12.00
CA MET A 1 -8.03 -9.69 -13.17
C MET A 1 -8.98 -8.67 -13.76
N ARG A 2 -8.50 -7.61 -14.41
CA ARG A 2 -9.37 -6.64 -15.10
C ARG A 2 -8.85 -6.39 -16.51
N ALA A 3 -9.76 -6.40 -17.48
CA ALA A 3 -9.49 -6.05 -18.86
C ALA A 3 -10.68 -5.29 -19.43
N THR A 4 -10.43 -4.53 -20.48
CA THR A 4 -11.43 -3.76 -21.20
C THR A 4 -11.21 -3.96 -22.68
N ASP A 5 -12.28 -4.22 -23.42
CA ASP A 5 -12.29 -4.21 -24.87
C ASP A 5 -12.94 -2.91 -25.37
N SER A 6 -12.37 -2.34 -26.42
CA SER A 6 -12.86 -1.14 -27.09
C SER A 6 -13.91 -1.42 -28.17
N ASP A 7 -14.09 -2.68 -28.59
CA ASP A 7 -15.17 -3.10 -29.47
C ASP A 7 -16.47 -3.39 -28.69
N SER A 8 -17.58 -3.39 -29.41
CA SER A 8 -18.93 -3.74 -29.00
C SER A 8 -19.11 -5.15 -28.42
N ASN A 9 -18.08 -6.02 -28.49
CA ASN A 9 -18.10 -7.40 -28.02
C ASN A 9 -17.44 -7.61 -26.64
N ALA A 10 -17.29 -6.56 -25.83
CA ALA A 10 -16.66 -6.63 -24.50
C ALA A 10 -17.22 -7.71 -23.52
N ASN A 11 -18.38 -8.31 -23.83
CA ASN A 11 -18.96 -9.42 -23.07
C ASN A 11 -18.43 -10.82 -23.50
N GLU A 12 -17.52 -10.90 -24.46
CA GLU A 12 -16.93 -12.17 -24.95
C GLU A 12 -15.50 -12.39 -24.48
N LEU A 13 -14.99 -11.54 -23.58
CA LEU A 13 -13.66 -11.69 -23.02
C LEU A 13 -13.56 -12.99 -22.22
N THR A 14 -12.48 -13.73 -22.48
CA THR A 14 -12.13 -14.92 -21.69
C THR A 14 -10.72 -14.85 -21.12
N PHE A 15 -10.56 -15.26 -19.87
CA PHE A 15 -9.31 -15.19 -19.12
C PHE A 15 -8.65 -16.56 -19.00
N SER A 16 -7.32 -16.59 -19.10
CA SER A 16 -6.48 -17.79 -19.00
C SER A 16 -5.20 -17.49 -18.22
N LEU A 17 -4.71 -18.45 -17.44
CA LEU A 17 -3.46 -18.38 -16.69
C LEU A 17 -2.24 -18.85 -17.50
N ASP A 18 -2.44 -19.31 -18.74
CA ASP A 18 -1.35 -19.65 -19.67
C ASP A 18 -1.22 -18.57 -20.76
N PRO A 19 -0.06 -17.91 -20.91
CA PRO A 19 0.14 -16.91 -21.96
C PRO A 19 0.06 -17.50 -23.37
N ASN A 20 0.23 -18.82 -23.53
CA ASN A 20 0.26 -19.51 -24.82
C ASN A 20 -1.00 -20.33 -25.12
N ALA A 21 -1.90 -20.50 -24.15
CA ALA A 21 -3.11 -21.30 -24.30
C ALA A 21 -4.34 -20.60 -23.71
N SER A 22 -5.47 -20.69 -24.39
CA SER A 22 -6.74 -20.15 -23.91
C SER A 22 -7.40 -21.09 -22.90
N MET A 23 -8.24 -20.53 -22.01
CA MET A 23 -9.05 -21.24 -21.03
C MET A 23 -8.30 -22.14 -20.04
N VAL A 24 -7.04 -21.83 -19.72
CA VAL A 24 -6.31 -22.51 -18.63
C VAL A 24 -6.68 -21.85 -17.31
N THR A 25 -7.43 -22.55 -16.45
CA THR A 25 -7.93 -21.98 -15.18
C THR A 25 -7.04 -22.26 -13.98
N GLY A 26 -6.01 -23.10 -14.11
CA GLY A 26 -5.14 -23.49 -13.00
C GLY A 26 -5.65 -24.72 -12.20
N PRO A 27 -5.16 -24.93 -10.96
CA PRO A 27 -4.22 -24.07 -10.25
C PRO A 27 -2.83 -24.06 -10.88
N ILE A 28 -2.22 -22.88 -11.01
CA ILE A 28 -0.79 -22.73 -11.37
C ILE A 28 0.01 -22.29 -10.13
N GLN A 29 1.27 -22.71 -10.06
CA GLN A 29 2.20 -22.28 -9.03
C GLN A 29 2.79 -20.92 -9.39
N THR A 30 2.83 -20.03 -8.41
CA THR A 30 3.58 -18.77 -8.44
C THR A 30 4.73 -18.86 -7.46
N ASP A 31 5.49 -17.77 -7.26
CA ASP A 31 6.65 -17.82 -6.36
C ASP A 31 6.23 -17.99 -4.88
N LYS A 32 5.03 -17.51 -4.51
CA LYS A 32 4.58 -17.45 -3.11
C LYS A 32 3.25 -18.17 -2.85
N GLY A 33 2.66 -18.83 -3.84
CA GLY A 33 1.37 -19.50 -3.70
C GLY A 33 0.87 -20.14 -4.97
N THR A 34 -0.45 -20.24 -5.07
CA THR A 34 -1.15 -20.77 -6.25
C THR A 34 -2.32 -19.91 -6.65
N VAL A 35 -2.57 -19.78 -7.95
CA VAL A 35 -3.73 -19.08 -8.48
C VAL A 35 -4.60 -20.00 -9.31
N GLU A 36 -5.92 -19.86 -9.16
CA GLU A 36 -6.96 -20.53 -9.93
C GLU A 36 -8.03 -19.52 -10.35
N ILE A 37 -8.43 -19.52 -11.62
CA ILE A 37 -9.55 -18.72 -12.14
C ILE A 37 -10.86 -19.40 -11.76
N LEU A 38 -11.73 -18.68 -11.06
CA LEU A 38 -13.06 -19.13 -10.68
C LEU A 38 -14.09 -18.89 -11.78
N ASP A 39 -13.92 -17.81 -12.55
CA ASP A 39 -14.80 -17.46 -13.66
C ASP A 39 -13.99 -16.86 -14.81
N VAL A 40 -13.96 -17.61 -15.92
CA VAL A 40 -13.20 -17.25 -17.12
C VAL A 40 -13.78 -16.03 -17.84
N THR A 41 -15.02 -15.61 -17.59
CA THR A 41 -15.64 -14.46 -18.27
C THR A 41 -15.43 -13.15 -17.53
N THR A 42 -15.38 -13.22 -16.20
CA THR A 42 -15.16 -12.04 -15.34
C THR A 42 -13.70 -11.86 -14.94
N GLY A 43 -12.90 -12.92 -15.06
CA GLY A 43 -11.54 -12.95 -14.56
C GLY A 43 -11.46 -12.98 -13.03
N GLU A 44 -12.53 -13.43 -12.37
CA GLU A 44 -12.52 -13.74 -10.95
C GLU A 44 -11.56 -14.90 -10.69
N PHE A 45 -10.70 -14.75 -9.68
CA PHE A 45 -9.70 -15.75 -9.33
C PHE A 45 -9.57 -15.87 -7.81
N ILE A 46 -9.08 -17.01 -7.37
CA ILE A 46 -8.61 -17.23 -6.02
C ILE A 46 -7.09 -17.38 -6.02
N TYR A 47 -6.45 -16.70 -5.08
CA TYR A 47 -5.04 -16.88 -4.79
C TYR A 47 -4.90 -17.51 -3.41
N THR A 48 -4.19 -18.63 -3.34
CA THR A 48 -3.91 -19.35 -2.08
C THR A 48 -2.43 -19.22 -1.76
N PRO A 49 -2.04 -18.45 -0.73
CA PRO A 49 -0.65 -18.35 -0.32
C PRO A 49 -0.10 -19.71 0.14
N ASN A 50 1.20 -19.93 -0.08
CA ASN A 50 1.89 -21.08 0.49
C ASN A 50 1.84 -21.00 2.02
N THR A 51 1.50 -22.10 2.69
CA THR A 51 1.29 -22.16 4.15
C THR A 51 2.52 -21.77 4.99
N LEU A 52 3.71 -21.79 4.40
CA LEU A 52 4.98 -21.33 4.99
C LEU A 52 5.73 -20.37 4.04
N GLY A 53 5.03 -19.78 3.06
CA GLY A 53 5.62 -18.94 2.03
C GLY A 53 6.08 -17.57 2.54
N PRO A 54 7.04 -16.93 1.85
CA PRO A 54 7.44 -15.57 2.17
C PRO A 54 6.26 -14.60 1.97
N ARG A 55 6.22 -13.53 2.77
CA ARG A 55 5.24 -12.44 2.64
C ARG A 55 5.55 -11.55 1.42
N GLY A 56 4.69 -10.58 1.16
CA GLY A 56 4.91 -9.51 0.20
C GLY A 56 4.38 -9.81 -1.20
N LEU A 57 4.92 -9.10 -2.19
CA LEU A 57 4.45 -9.13 -3.58
C LEU A 57 4.66 -10.50 -4.24
N ASP A 58 3.63 -10.99 -4.93
CA ASP A 58 3.71 -12.10 -5.87
C ASP A 58 3.02 -11.70 -7.16
N THR A 59 3.45 -12.28 -8.28
CA THR A 59 2.92 -11.94 -9.60
C THR A 59 2.62 -13.17 -10.42
N PHE A 60 1.62 -13.08 -11.27
CA PHE A 60 1.35 -14.08 -12.29
C PHE A 60 0.90 -13.42 -13.58
N GLN A 61 1.29 -14.02 -14.70
CA GLN A 61 0.82 -13.59 -16.01
C GLN A 61 -0.56 -14.20 -16.30
N PHE A 62 -1.38 -13.46 -17.02
CA PHE A 62 -2.63 -13.96 -17.56
C PHE A 62 -2.79 -13.51 -19.01
N ARG A 63 -3.56 -14.27 -19.76
CA ARG A 63 -4.00 -13.97 -21.10
C ARG A 63 -5.48 -13.62 -21.08
N VAL A 64 -5.86 -12.64 -21.88
CA VAL A 64 -7.25 -12.27 -22.15
C VAL A 64 -7.47 -12.45 -23.64
N ASP A 65 -8.41 -13.31 -23.99
CA ASP A 65 -8.83 -13.55 -25.36
C ASP A 65 -10.12 -12.78 -25.64
N ASP A 66 -10.17 -12.14 -26.80
CA ASP A 66 -11.40 -11.75 -27.48
C ASP A 66 -11.58 -12.66 -28.73
N PRO A 67 -12.71 -12.61 -29.46
CA PRO A 67 -12.93 -13.48 -30.62
C PRO A 67 -11.92 -13.29 -31.77
N GLU A 68 -11.25 -12.15 -31.84
CA GLU A 68 -10.36 -11.73 -32.92
C GLU A 68 -8.86 -11.81 -32.56
N SER A 69 -8.53 -11.72 -31.27
CA SER A 69 -7.22 -11.35 -30.76
C SER A 69 -7.01 -11.80 -29.30
N PHE A 70 -5.80 -11.58 -28.79
CA PHE A 70 -5.51 -11.76 -27.37
C PHE A 70 -4.52 -10.71 -26.86
N ALA A 71 -4.59 -10.44 -25.56
CA ALA A 71 -3.65 -9.60 -24.84
C ALA A 71 -3.07 -10.35 -23.64
N LEU A 72 -1.86 -9.97 -23.23
CA LEU A 72 -1.24 -10.46 -22.00
C LEU A 72 -1.27 -9.38 -20.93
N GLY A 73 -1.50 -9.79 -19.69
CA GLY A 73 -1.43 -8.95 -18.51
C GLY A 73 -0.60 -9.61 -17.41
N VAL A 74 -0.22 -8.81 -16.42
CA VAL A 74 0.38 -9.28 -15.18
C VAL A 74 -0.55 -8.85 -14.06
N GLU A 75 -0.90 -9.78 -13.18
CA GLU A 75 -1.51 -9.41 -11.91
C GLU A 75 -0.51 -9.52 -10.76
N THR A 76 -0.69 -8.62 -9.81
CA THR A 76 0.12 -8.52 -8.61
C THR A 76 -0.76 -8.72 -7.39
N VAL A 77 -0.37 -9.63 -6.50
CA VAL A 77 -1.01 -9.87 -5.20
C VAL A 77 -0.03 -9.60 -4.08
N ILE A 78 -0.52 -9.15 -2.93
CA ILE A 78 0.32 -8.89 -1.75
C ILE A 78 -0.11 -9.83 -0.63
N ILE A 79 0.81 -10.66 -0.15
CA ILE A 79 0.55 -11.69 0.84
C ILE A 79 0.99 -11.17 2.20
N ASN A 80 0.03 -11.01 3.11
CA ASN A 80 0.28 -10.54 4.48
C ASN A 80 1.11 -9.25 4.50
N PRO A 81 0.63 -8.15 3.87
CA PRO A 81 1.44 -6.97 3.62
C PRO A 81 2.02 -6.39 4.90
N ALA A 82 3.31 -6.09 4.87
CA ALA A 82 3.93 -5.13 5.77
C ALA A 82 3.55 -3.72 5.29
N ILE A 83 2.80 -3.00 6.09
CA ILE A 83 2.31 -1.66 5.78
C ILE A 83 3.05 -0.67 6.68
N MET A 84 3.69 0.34 6.11
CA MET A 84 4.29 1.44 6.85
C MET A 84 3.35 2.65 6.83
N PRO A 85 2.65 2.95 7.95
CA PRO A 85 2.02 4.25 8.13
C PRO A 85 3.09 5.32 8.25
N LEU A 86 3.34 6.09 7.19
CA LEU A 86 4.39 7.10 7.11
C LEU A 86 3.77 8.49 7.14
N GLY A 87 4.28 9.38 8.00
CA GLY A 87 3.83 10.76 7.95
C GLY A 87 4.15 11.61 9.15
N ASP A 88 3.34 12.64 9.34
CA ASP A 88 3.51 13.63 10.40
C ASP A 88 2.63 13.34 11.63
N SER A 89 2.16 14.40 12.31
CA SER A 89 1.27 14.33 13.46
C SER A 89 -0.01 13.54 13.19
N ILE A 90 -0.57 13.59 11.99
CA ILE A 90 -1.81 12.87 11.67
C ILE A 90 -1.60 11.34 11.71
N THR A 91 -0.44 10.88 11.24
CA THR A 91 -0.05 9.47 11.30
C THR A 91 0.30 9.04 12.73
N LEU A 92 1.01 9.90 13.48
CA LEU A 92 1.26 9.69 14.91
C LEU A 92 -0.05 9.55 15.70
N GLY A 93 -1.10 10.28 15.31
CA GLY A 93 -2.40 10.28 15.96
C GLY A 93 -2.67 11.52 16.81
N THR A 94 -2.09 12.65 16.42
CA THR A 94 -2.39 13.97 16.98
C THR A 94 -3.02 14.87 15.93
N PHE A 95 -3.91 15.77 16.35
CA PHE A 95 -4.51 16.78 15.48
C PHE A 95 -4.65 18.11 16.23
N ALA A 96 -4.90 19.20 15.49
CA ALA A 96 -4.95 20.53 16.09
C ALA A 96 -6.08 20.58 17.15
N GLY A 97 -5.69 20.77 18.41
CA GLY A 97 -6.61 20.87 19.56
C GLY A 97 -6.64 19.64 20.47
N GLU A 98 -6.11 18.50 20.02
CA GLU A 98 -6.03 17.28 20.84
C GLU A 98 -4.67 16.59 20.68
N ILE A 99 -3.92 16.57 21.77
CA ILE A 99 -2.64 15.88 21.87
C ILE A 99 -2.79 14.84 22.99
N PRO A 100 -3.32 13.63 22.69
CA PRO A 100 -3.41 12.58 23.69
C PRO A 100 -2.03 12.21 24.25
N PRO A 101 -1.97 11.59 25.44
CA PRO A 101 -0.76 10.93 25.92
C PRO A 101 -0.22 9.98 24.85
N LEU A 102 1.11 9.94 24.71
CA LEU A 102 1.79 9.27 23.60
C LEU A 102 1.31 7.81 23.42
N GLU A 103 1.18 7.09 24.53
CA GLU A 103 0.73 5.70 24.63
C GLU A 103 -0.72 5.46 24.18
N THR A 104 -1.51 6.52 24.01
CA THR A 104 -2.90 6.46 23.54
C THR A 104 -3.09 7.01 22.12
N ARG A 105 -2.02 7.47 21.46
CA ARG A 105 -2.11 8.04 20.11
C ARG A 105 -2.21 6.94 19.07
N VAL A 106 -3.29 6.98 18.30
CA VAL A 106 -3.58 5.95 17.29
C VAL A 106 -3.95 6.57 15.94
N GLY A 107 -4.72 7.66 15.95
CA GLY A 107 -5.17 8.31 14.71
C GLY A 107 -5.99 7.36 13.83
N TYR A 108 -5.79 7.44 12.52
CA TYR A 108 -6.51 6.62 11.55
C TYR A 108 -6.13 5.13 11.61
N ARG A 109 -4.96 4.79 12.17
CA ARG A 109 -4.38 3.45 12.17
C ARG A 109 -5.33 2.39 12.75
N ARG A 110 -6.10 2.76 13.77
CA ARG A 110 -7.14 1.89 14.35
C ARG A 110 -8.17 1.45 13.33
N LYS A 111 -8.85 2.42 12.73
CA LYS A 111 -9.97 2.16 11.82
C LYS A 111 -9.48 1.37 10.61
N LEU A 112 -8.26 1.65 10.15
CA LEU A 112 -7.64 0.91 9.07
C LEU A 112 -7.35 -0.55 9.48
N PHE A 113 -6.64 -0.77 10.58
CA PHE A 113 -6.28 -2.10 11.05
C PHE A 113 -7.50 -2.96 11.35
N ASP A 114 -8.46 -2.42 12.09
CA ASP A 114 -9.72 -3.11 12.40
C ASP A 114 -10.50 -3.40 11.12
N GLY A 115 -10.53 -2.46 10.17
CA GLY A 115 -11.18 -2.65 8.87
C GLY A 115 -10.57 -3.80 8.07
N LEU A 116 -9.24 -3.86 8.00
CA LEU A 116 -8.52 -4.91 7.28
C LEU A 116 -8.72 -6.28 7.94
N THR A 117 -8.47 -6.38 9.24
CA THR A 117 -8.57 -7.64 9.98
C THR A 117 -9.99 -8.19 10.06
N ASN A 118 -11.00 -7.34 10.25
CA ASN A 118 -12.41 -7.77 10.24
C ASN A 118 -12.87 -8.28 8.86
N ASN A 119 -12.20 -7.88 7.79
CA ASN A 119 -12.44 -8.42 6.44
C ASN A 119 -11.53 -9.63 6.11
N GLY A 120 -10.83 -10.19 7.10
CA GLY A 120 -10.02 -11.39 6.96
C GLY A 120 -8.61 -11.16 6.40
N PHE A 121 -8.19 -9.90 6.20
CA PHE A 121 -6.83 -9.60 5.80
C PHE A 121 -5.88 -9.72 7.00
N MET A 122 -4.83 -10.51 6.85
CA MET A 122 -3.69 -10.50 7.77
C MET A 122 -2.75 -9.38 7.32
N VAL A 123 -2.49 -8.41 8.18
CA VAL A 123 -1.62 -7.27 7.87
C VAL A 123 -0.68 -7.04 9.05
N ASP A 124 0.46 -6.40 8.77
CA ASP A 124 1.50 -6.11 9.76
C ASP A 124 1.90 -4.65 9.60
N PHE A 125 1.68 -3.81 10.61
CA PHE A 125 2.20 -2.46 10.57
C PHE A 125 3.67 -2.46 10.94
N VAL A 126 4.47 -1.71 10.18
CA VAL A 126 5.91 -1.62 10.37
C VAL A 126 6.36 -0.17 10.50
N GLY A 127 7.44 0.03 11.24
CA GLY A 127 8.01 1.35 11.51
C GLY A 127 8.79 1.35 12.82
N GLY A 128 9.60 2.39 13.02
CA GLY A 128 10.45 2.55 14.21
C GLY A 128 9.68 3.07 15.43
N GLU A 129 8.51 3.68 15.25
CA GLU A 129 7.66 4.17 16.33
C GLU A 129 6.59 3.14 16.70
N SER A 130 6.15 3.17 17.96
CA SER A 130 5.08 2.30 18.45
C SER A 130 4.25 3.03 19.49
N ASN A 131 3.00 3.33 19.15
CA ASN A 131 2.07 4.08 19.98
C ASN A 131 0.63 3.58 19.83
N GLY A 132 -0.13 3.60 20.94
CA GLY A 132 -1.56 3.26 20.97
C GLY A 132 -1.90 2.03 21.81
N GLU A 133 -0.93 1.41 22.45
CA GLU A 133 -1.06 0.18 23.25
C GLU A 133 -1.90 0.40 24.52
N ALA A 134 -1.92 1.63 25.04
CA ALA A 134 -2.71 2.01 26.21
C ALA A 134 -4.04 2.68 25.82
N ALA A 135 -4.34 2.83 24.53
CA ALA A 135 -5.66 3.28 24.11
C ALA A 135 -6.73 2.25 24.52
N ILE A 136 -7.99 2.67 24.60
CA ILE A 136 -9.10 1.79 25.02
C ILE A 136 -10.15 1.74 23.90
N PRO A 137 -10.37 0.57 23.24
CA PRO A 137 -9.54 -0.65 23.33
C PRO A 137 -8.11 -0.40 22.83
N PRO A 138 -7.12 -1.28 23.07
CA PRO A 138 -5.79 -1.13 22.47
C PRO A 138 -5.84 -1.22 20.94
N VAL A 139 -4.88 -0.60 20.25
CA VAL A 139 -4.71 -0.85 18.81
C VAL A 139 -4.16 -2.27 18.62
N GLY A 140 -4.63 -2.98 17.59
CA GLY A 140 -4.19 -4.35 17.32
C GLY A 140 -2.73 -4.43 16.86
N ASP A 141 -2.22 -3.38 16.23
CA ASP A 141 -0.84 -3.24 15.77
C ASP A 141 -0.38 -1.77 15.93
N PRO A 142 0.48 -1.49 16.94
CA PRO A 142 0.86 -0.12 17.29
C PRO A 142 1.97 0.48 16.44
N GLN A 143 2.65 -0.29 15.59
CA GLN A 143 3.82 0.16 14.84
C GLN A 143 3.46 1.22 13.79
N HIS A 144 4.34 2.22 13.60
CA HIS A 144 4.23 3.23 12.56
C HIS A 144 5.53 4.02 12.35
N GLU A 145 5.55 4.89 11.34
CA GLU A 145 6.62 5.84 11.04
C GLU A 145 6.06 7.27 11.00
N GLY A 146 5.44 7.65 12.13
CA GLY A 146 4.62 8.85 12.28
C GLY A 146 5.29 9.85 13.20
N HIS A 147 5.78 10.95 12.63
CA HIS A 147 6.65 11.89 13.33
C HIS A 147 5.97 13.24 13.54
N GLY A 148 5.45 13.45 14.76
CA GLY A 148 4.76 14.68 15.14
C GLY A 148 5.62 15.92 14.95
N GLY A 149 5.17 16.85 14.11
CA GLY A 149 5.88 18.11 13.84
C GLY A 149 6.92 18.05 12.72
N PHE A 150 7.19 16.89 12.13
CA PHE A 150 8.14 16.78 11.02
C PHE A 150 7.57 17.42 9.75
N THR A 151 8.45 18.08 9.00
CA THR A 151 8.15 18.55 7.64
C THR A 151 8.32 17.41 6.63
N ALA A 152 7.76 17.58 5.43
CA ALA A 152 7.96 16.61 4.34
C ALA A 152 9.44 16.43 3.98
N LEU A 153 10.25 17.49 4.06
CA LEU A 153 11.69 17.41 3.82
C LEU A 153 12.40 16.53 4.85
N GLN A 154 12.05 16.66 6.13
CA GLN A 154 12.63 15.81 7.18
C GLN A 154 12.24 14.35 7.00
N ILE A 155 11.01 14.07 6.53
CA ILE A 155 10.59 12.72 6.17
C ILE A 155 11.42 12.21 4.99
N ALA A 156 11.57 13.00 3.92
CA ALA A 156 12.38 12.62 2.75
C ALA A 156 13.82 12.26 3.13
N GLN A 157 14.44 13.05 4.01
CA GLN A 157 15.80 12.82 4.48
C GLN A 157 15.99 11.51 5.28
N ASN A 158 14.92 10.91 5.80
CA ASN A 158 15.01 9.73 6.67
C ASN A 158 14.28 8.49 6.13
N VAL A 159 13.34 8.62 5.20
CA VAL A 159 12.47 7.51 4.75
C VAL A 159 13.24 6.29 4.27
N ARG A 160 14.33 6.50 3.53
CA ARG A 160 15.18 5.39 3.05
C ARG A 160 15.81 4.61 4.20
N PHE A 161 16.26 5.29 5.26
CA PHE A 161 16.79 4.63 6.45
C PHE A 161 15.70 3.86 7.21
N TRP A 162 14.50 4.41 7.33
CA TRP A 162 13.37 3.74 7.97
C TRP A 162 12.96 2.47 7.21
N LEU A 163 12.90 2.51 5.88
CA LEU A 163 12.64 1.34 5.04
C LEU A 163 13.76 0.29 5.10
N MET A 164 15.02 0.69 5.32
CA MET A 164 16.10 -0.28 5.57
C MET A 164 15.94 -1.01 6.90
N LEU A 165 15.45 -0.35 7.95
CA LEU A 165 15.23 -0.97 9.26
C LEU A 165 13.93 -1.77 9.33
N ASN A 166 12.90 -1.25 8.68
CA ASN A 166 11.54 -1.79 8.69
C ASN A 166 11.01 -1.86 7.24
N PRO A 167 11.47 -2.83 6.44
CA PRO A 167 11.01 -2.99 5.06
C PRO A 167 9.49 -3.12 4.98
N ALA A 168 8.88 -2.46 4.01
CA ALA A 168 7.44 -2.44 3.82
C ALA A 168 7.06 -2.84 2.39
N ASP A 169 5.91 -3.50 2.23
CA ASP A 169 5.29 -3.77 0.93
C ASP A 169 4.40 -2.60 0.49
N ILE A 170 3.84 -1.87 1.46
CA ILE A 170 2.95 -0.74 1.25
C ILE A 170 3.37 0.43 2.13
N VAL A 171 3.49 1.63 1.56
CA VAL A 171 3.67 2.87 2.32
C VAL A 171 2.39 3.70 2.23
N LEU A 172 1.82 4.05 3.38
CA LEU A 172 0.69 4.96 3.48
C LEU A 172 1.21 6.35 3.86
N LEU A 173 1.43 7.20 2.86
CA LEU A 173 2.04 8.50 3.03
C LEU A 173 0.99 9.57 3.33
N HIS A 174 1.07 10.14 4.52
CA HIS A 174 0.33 11.34 4.90
C HIS A 174 1.29 12.42 5.44
N ALA A 175 1.83 13.25 4.54
CA ALA A 175 2.80 14.30 4.88
C ALA A 175 2.49 15.63 4.16
N GLY A 176 3.08 16.72 4.66
CA GLY A 176 3.02 18.05 4.05
C GLY A 176 2.27 19.11 4.86
N THR A 177 1.63 18.74 5.97
CA THR A 177 0.83 19.67 6.79
C THR A 177 1.70 20.66 7.56
N ASN A 178 2.83 20.19 8.12
CA ASN A 178 3.72 21.05 8.91
C ASN A 178 4.54 22.00 8.07
N THR A 179 4.86 21.60 6.83
CA THR A 179 5.46 22.48 5.84
C THR A 179 4.63 23.76 5.72
N ILE A 180 3.27 23.72 5.86
CA ILE A 180 2.36 24.89 5.67
C ILE A 180 2.62 26.00 6.67
N ASN A 181 3.15 25.65 7.84
CA ASN A 181 3.24 26.57 8.97
C ASN A 181 4.67 26.87 9.42
N SER A 182 5.68 26.07 9.03
CA SER A 182 7.06 26.22 9.50
C SER A 182 8.03 26.84 8.49
N ASP A 183 7.73 26.72 7.18
CA ASP A 183 8.72 26.98 6.15
C ASP A 183 8.32 28.19 5.29
N ASN A 184 9.19 29.21 5.22
CA ASN A 184 9.04 30.39 4.34
C ASN A 184 9.22 30.05 2.84
N PHE A 185 8.97 28.81 2.43
CA PHE A 185 9.10 28.35 1.04
C PHE A 185 7.78 28.52 0.27
N ASP A 186 7.88 28.76 -1.03
CA ASP A 186 6.70 28.86 -1.91
C ASP A 186 6.01 27.50 -2.13
N ALA A 187 4.77 27.53 -2.63
CA ALA A 187 3.95 26.33 -2.87
C ALA A 187 4.66 25.27 -3.74
N VAL A 188 5.52 25.70 -4.67
CA VAL A 188 6.25 24.83 -5.61
C VAL A 188 7.33 24.02 -4.89
N THR A 189 8.14 24.67 -4.06
CA THR A 189 9.19 24.00 -3.26
C THR A 189 8.58 22.98 -2.30
N ARG A 190 7.37 23.24 -1.80
CA ARG A 190 6.68 22.40 -0.82
C ARG A 190 6.09 21.14 -1.42
N ALA A 191 5.55 21.24 -2.64
CA ALA A 191 5.16 20.06 -3.41
C ALA A 191 6.37 19.19 -3.75
N GLY A 192 7.51 19.83 -4.05
CA GLY A 192 8.78 19.15 -4.31
C GLY A 192 9.30 18.32 -3.13
N HIS A 193 8.93 18.62 -1.88
CA HIS A 193 9.33 17.77 -0.75
C HIS A 193 8.56 16.45 -0.67
N VAL A 194 7.30 16.40 -1.13
CA VAL A 194 6.57 15.11 -1.22
C VAL A 194 7.12 14.29 -2.37
N GLU A 195 7.45 14.93 -3.50
CA GLU A 195 8.16 14.31 -4.62
C GLU A 195 9.48 13.70 -4.16
N GLN A 196 10.29 14.43 -3.36
CA GLN A 196 11.52 13.88 -2.78
C GLN A 196 11.30 12.65 -1.90
N ILE A 197 10.18 12.55 -1.16
CA ILE A 197 9.87 11.33 -0.40
C ILE A 197 9.68 10.16 -1.37
N LEU A 198 8.94 10.38 -2.46
CA LEU A 198 8.69 9.34 -3.47
C LEU A 198 10.00 8.95 -4.17
N ASP A 199 10.83 9.91 -4.56
CA ASP A 199 12.14 9.65 -5.17
C ASP A 199 13.03 8.79 -4.26
N GLU A 200 13.06 9.05 -2.95
CA GLU A 200 13.85 8.26 -1.99
C GLU A 200 13.29 6.85 -1.78
N ILE A 201 11.97 6.66 -1.86
CA ILE A 201 11.35 5.33 -1.86
C ILE A 201 11.74 4.60 -3.15
N ASP A 202 11.61 5.22 -4.32
CA ASP A 202 11.98 4.63 -5.62
C ASP A 202 13.46 4.23 -5.63
N GLN A 203 14.36 5.06 -5.07
CA GLN A 203 15.78 4.70 -4.94
C GLN A 203 15.97 3.46 -4.04
N TRP A 204 15.25 3.38 -2.92
CA TRP A 204 15.29 2.20 -2.05
C TRP A 204 14.80 0.93 -2.77
N GLU A 205 13.74 1.04 -3.57
CA GLU A 205 13.24 -0.08 -4.38
C GLU A 205 14.29 -0.59 -5.36
N LEU A 206 14.97 0.34 -6.05
CA LEU A 206 16.04 0.03 -7.00
C LEU A 206 17.22 -0.65 -6.31
N ASP A 207 17.64 -0.14 -5.15
CA ASP A 207 18.77 -0.67 -4.39
C ASP A 207 18.51 -2.08 -3.84
N THR A 208 17.28 -2.34 -3.41
CA THR A 208 16.90 -3.59 -2.76
C THR A 208 16.23 -4.59 -3.69
N SER A 209 15.91 -4.19 -4.93
CA SER A 209 15.06 -4.95 -5.85
C SER A 209 13.74 -5.39 -5.21
N THR A 210 13.21 -4.58 -4.29
CA THR A 210 11.97 -4.84 -3.56
C THR A 210 10.96 -3.75 -3.92
N PRO A 211 9.89 -4.07 -4.66
CA PRO A 211 8.88 -3.08 -5.02
C PRO A 211 8.00 -2.72 -3.82
N VAL A 212 7.50 -1.47 -3.79
CA VAL A 212 6.65 -0.90 -2.74
C VAL A 212 5.47 -0.19 -3.39
N SER A 213 4.27 -0.45 -2.87
CA SER A 213 3.08 0.32 -3.28
C SER A 213 2.92 1.55 -2.40
N VAL A 214 3.00 2.75 -2.98
CA VAL A 214 2.83 4.00 -2.22
C VAL A 214 1.44 4.60 -2.45
N TYR A 215 0.68 4.80 -1.37
CA TYR A 215 -0.59 5.52 -1.39
C TYR A 215 -0.43 6.88 -0.73
N VAL A 216 -0.55 7.95 -1.53
CA VAL A 216 -0.40 9.32 -1.06
C VAL A 216 -1.77 9.91 -0.72
N ALA A 217 -1.96 10.29 0.54
CA ALA A 217 -3.18 10.97 0.98
C ALA A 217 -3.20 12.44 0.56
N LYS A 218 -4.39 12.96 0.22
CA LYS A 218 -4.59 14.41 0.09
C LYS A 218 -4.50 15.07 1.46
N ILE A 219 -3.79 16.19 1.56
CA ILE A 219 -3.71 16.98 2.81
C ILE A 219 -5.12 17.43 3.20
N ILE A 220 -5.50 17.20 4.46
CA ILE A 220 -6.77 17.64 5.02
C ILE A 220 -6.74 19.18 5.17
N ASP A 221 -7.71 19.86 4.55
CA ASP A 221 -7.89 21.31 4.71
C ASP A 221 -8.27 21.63 6.16
N ARG A 222 -7.46 22.46 6.82
CA ARG A 222 -7.66 22.88 8.22
C ARG A 222 -8.57 24.11 8.36
N SER A 223 -9.05 24.69 7.25
CA SER A 223 -9.85 25.91 7.26
C SER A 223 -11.35 25.68 7.49
N ASN A 224 -11.82 24.43 7.49
CA ASN A 224 -13.23 24.13 7.74
C ASN A 224 -13.38 22.81 8.53
N PRO A 225 -13.67 22.86 9.85
CA PRO A 225 -13.88 21.67 10.67
C PRO A 225 -15.16 20.90 10.34
#